data_AF-A0A3L8A377-F1
#
_entry.id   AF-A0A3L8A377-F1
#
_cell.length_a   1.000
_cell.length_b   1.000
_cell.length_c   1.000
_cell.angle_alpha   90.00
_cell.angle_beta   90.00
_cell.angle_gamma   90.00
#
_symmetry.space_group_name_H-M   'P 1'
#
loop_
_entity.id
_entity.type
_entity.pdbx_description
1 polymer ?
#
loop_
_entity_poly.entity_id
_entity_poly.type
_entity_poly.pdbx_seq_one_letter_code
_entity_poly.pdbx_strand_id
1 'polypeptide(L)'
;MVTKEITKELVEKQMDSTLSYFPWGGKAIAVRQNQWGEWIVDCKIPGHYSRDCDGPSGHFYRMEDIDCPIRQFMVILEYQESRFGMLPWWLTRYFEAEHDKRLSTFPEEGGFFDPYAPRSPYILAKIKASIEQHPCLWELQEMWDKFSNTPINNDDEIEKPFYFWEAGTSRFEIWHWFDKLCPNGLAVDLMGETPKNS
;
A
#
# COMPACT_ATOMS: atom_id res chain seq x y z
N MET A 1 35.91 7.03 4.21
CA MET A 1 34.45 7.24 4.27
C MET A 1 34.13 7.68 5.68
N VAL A 2 33.58 8.88 5.86
CA VAL A 2 33.06 9.28 7.17
C VAL A 2 31.81 8.42 7.39
N THR A 3 31.93 7.37 8.19
CA THR A 3 30.76 6.68 8.73
C THR A 3 30.05 7.68 9.62
N LYS A 4 29.05 8.37 9.07
CA LYS A 4 28.18 9.22 9.86
C LYS A 4 27.42 8.30 10.81
N GLU A 5 27.64 8.51 12.10
CA GLU A 5 26.97 7.77 13.14
C GLU A 5 25.46 7.97 13.01
N ILE A 6 24.72 6.86 12.99
CA ILE A 6 23.27 6.90 13.00
C ILE A 6 22.85 7.10 14.46
N THR A 7 22.29 8.26 14.78
CA THR A 7 21.82 8.56 16.13
C THR A 7 20.31 8.37 16.26
N LYS A 8 19.84 8.26 17.50
CA LYS A 8 18.41 8.17 17.81
C LYS A 8 17.62 9.35 17.24
N GLU A 9 18.14 10.57 17.38
CA GLU A 9 17.50 11.81 16.94
C GLU A 9 17.40 11.87 15.41
N LEU A 10 18.41 11.33 14.71
CA LEU A 10 18.38 11.23 13.26
C LEU A 10 17.27 10.26 12.81
N VAL A 11 17.14 9.12 13.48
CA VAL A 11 16.09 8.13 13.19
C VAL A 11 14.71 8.72 13.46
N GLU A 12 14.51 9.38 14.61
CA GLU A 12 13.27 10.08 14.94
C GLU A 12 12.91 11.11 13.87
N LYS A 13 13.85 11.98 13.51
CA LYS A 13 13.64 13.03 12.50
C LYS A 13 13.27 12.44 11.14
N GLN A 14 13.96 11.39 10.69
CA GLN A 14 13.67 10.76 9.41
C GLN A 14 12.31 10.07 9.42
N MET A 15 11.96 9.41 10.53
CA MET A 15 10.66 8.78 10.66
C MET A 15 9.54 9.81 10.68
N ASP A 16 9.65 10.87 11.48
CA ASP A 16 8.67 11.96 11.52
C ASP A 16 8.52 12.64 10.15
N SER A 17 9.64 12.90 9.45
CA SER A 17 9.58 13.44 8.09
C SER A 17 8.83 12.51 7.15
N THR A 18 9.06 11.21 7.21
CA THR A 18 8.38 10.21 6.39
C THR A 18 6.89 10.15 6.73
N LEU A 19 6.58 10.11 8.03
CA LEU A 19 5.21 10.08 8.53
C LEU A 19 4.42 11.34 8.19
N SER A 20 5.09 12.50 8.09
CA SER A 20 4.46 13.77 7.73
C SER A 20 3.93 13.83 6.29
N TYR A 21 4.42 12.96 5.39
CA TYR A 21 3.88 12.84 4.02
C TYR A 21 2.53 12.12 3.97
N PHE A 22 2.17 11.37 5.01
CA PHE A 22 0.88 10.69 5.03
C PHE A 22 -0.24 11.67 5.41
N PRO A 23 -1.37 11.71 4.66
CA PRO A 23 -2.45 12.68 4.89
C PRO A 23 -3.08 12.66 6.28
N TRP A 24 -2.94 11.55 7.00
CA TRP A 24 -3.54 11.28 8.31
C TRP A 24 -2.63 11.71 9.49
N GLY A 25 -1.37 12.07 9.21
CA GLY A 25 -0.39 12.43 10.22
C GLY A 25 0.12 11.21 11.00
N GLY A 26 1.41 11.20 11.34
CA GLY A 26 2.03 10.18 12.18
C GLY A 26 3.19 10.78 12.94
N LYS A 27 3.48 10.25 14.13
CA LYS A 27 4.61 10.72 14.94
C LYS A 27 5.35 9.55 15.57
N ALA A 28 6.67 9.59 15.52
CA ALA A 28 7.54 8.76 16.33
C ALA A 28 7.31 9.09 17.81
N ILE A 29 6.95 8.08 18.61
CA ILE A 29 6.76 8.20 20.06
C ILE A 29 8.07 7.89 20.78
N ALA A 30 8.74 6.82 20.34
CA ALA A 30 9.98 6.37 20.93
C ALA A 30 10.84 5.69 19.89
N VAL A 31 12.15 5.80 20.07
CA VAL A 31 13.15 5.10 19.27
C VAL A 31 14.13 4.42 20.21
N ARG A 32 14.40 3.15 19.90
CA ARG A 32 15.24 2.25 20.69
C ARG A 32 16.03 1.33 19.75
N GLN A 33 17.06 0.69 20.28
CA GLN A 33 17.76 -0.38 19.57
C GLN A 33 17.38 -1.74 20.14
N ASN A 34 17.31 -2.77 19.29
CA ASN A 34 17.25 -4.14 19.75
C ASN A 34 18.65 -4.66 20.14
N GLN A 35 18.71 -5.92 20.59
CA GLN A 35 19.96 -6.57 20.98
C GLN A 35 20.99 -6.72 19.84
N TRP A 36 20.59 -6.53 18.58
CA TRP A 36 21.45 -6.58 17.40
C TRP A 36 21.88 -5.19 16.92
N GLY A 37 21.50 -4.12 17.62
CA GLY A 37 21.84 -2.73 17.27
C GLY A 37 20.96 -2.12 16.18
N GLU A 38 19.89 -2.80 15.77
CA GLU A 38 18.94 -2.28 14.78
C GLU A 38 17.98 -1.29 15.43
N TRP A 39 17.65 -0.23 14.70
CA TRP A 39 16.74 0.80 15.20
C TRP A 39 15.29 0.36 15.06
N ILE A 40 14.54 0.47 16.15
CA ILE A 40 13.10 0.25 16.22
C ILE A 40 12.44 1.56 16.63
N VAL A 41 11.42 1.94 15.88
CA VAL A 41 10.60 3.12 16.12
C VAL A 41 9.19 2.69 16.49
N ASP A 42 8.77 3.13 17.66
CA ASP A 42 7.40 3.01 18.15
C ASP A 42 6.63 4.26 17.68
N CYS A 43 5.54 4.07 16.94
CA CYS A 43 4.79 5.16 16.33
C CYS A 43 3.31 5.16 16.73
N LYS A 44 2.74 6.36 16.91
CA LYS A 44 1.29 6.60 16.95
C LYS A 44 0.92 7.25 15.63
N ILE A 45 0.23 6.51 14.76
CA ILE A 45 -0.37 7.07 13.55
C ILE A 45 -1.84 7.34 13.88
N PRO A 46 -2.26 8.60 14.09
CA PRO A 46 -3.68 8.90 14.18
C PRO A 46 -4.41 8.51 12.89
N GLY A 47 -5.63 7.96 13.01
CA GLY A 47 -6.51 7.73 11.86
C GLY A 47 -6.07 6.65 10.84
N HIS A 48 -5.41 5.57 11.28
CA HIS A 48 -5.13 4.40 10.42
C HIS A 48 -6.02 3.20 10.76
N TYR A 49 -6.38 2.41 9.74
CA TYR A 49 -6.86 1.04 9.91
C TYR A 49 -5.63 0.12 9.95
N SER A 50 -5.13 -0.20 11.15
CA SER A 50 -4.23 -1.34 11.37
C SER A 50 -5.09 -2.56 11.60
N ARG A 51 -4.88 -3.61 10.81
CA ARG A 51 -5.64 -4.86 10.95
C ARG A 51 -5.18 -5.73 12.13
N ASP A 52 -4.28 -5.24 12.98
CA ASP A 52 -3.91 -5.86 14.26
C ASP A 52 -3.91 -4.84 15.42
N CYS A 53 -4.69 -3.76 15.30
CA CYS A 53 -5.06 -2.95 16.46
C CYS A 53 -6.40 -3.44 17.00
N ASP A 54 -6.45 -4.71 17.43
CA ASP A 54 -7.59 -5.26 18.18
C ASP A 54 -7.58 -4.64 19.59
N GLY A 55 -8.17 -3.46 19.70
CA GLY A 55 -8.79 -3.07 20.96
C GLY A 55 -9.92 -4.06 21.24
N PRO A 56 -10.11 -4.53 22.49
CA PRO A 56 -11.17 -5.48 22.80
C PRO A 56 -12.49 -4.91 22.28
N SER A 57 -13.20 -5.68 21.45
CA SER A 57 -14.53 -5.38 20.88
C SER A 57 -14.60 -4.60 19.55
N GLY A 58 -13.50 -4.39 18.81
CA GLY A 58 -13.58 -3.83 17.45
C GLY A 58 -13.92 -2.34 17.39
N HIS A 59 -13.43 -1.55 18.36
CA HIS A 59 -13.62 -0.11 18.38
C HIS A 59 -12.69 0.61 17.38
N PHE A 60 -13.25 1.57 16.64
CA PHE A 60 -12.52 2.46 15.74
C PHE A 60 -11.97 3.65 16.54
N TYR A 61 -10.65 3.74 16.69
CA TYR A 61 -10.02 4.87 17.38
C TYR A 61 -9.97 6.12 16.47
N ARG A 62 -10.39 7.29 16.97
CA ARG A 62 -10.30 8.59 16.30
C ARG A 62 -8.89 9.19 16.42
N MET A 63 -8.65 10.23 15.62
CA MET A 63 -7.39 10.98 15.47
C MET A 63 -6.80 11.50 16.80
N GLU A 64 -7.61 11.60 17.85
CA GLU A 64 -7.27 12.17 19.16
C GLU A 64 -7.31 11.12 20.29
N ASP A 65 -7.64 9.87 19.97
CA ASP A 65 -7.90 8.86 21.00
C ASP A 65 -6.60 8.48 21.72
N ILE A 66 -6.66 8.54 23.04
CA ILE A 66 -5.52 8.28 23.93
C ILE A 66 -5.02 6.84 23.81
N ASP A 67 -5.86 5.93 23.32
CA ASP A 67 -5.71 4.47 23.34
C ASP A 67 -5.33 3.80 22.00
N CYS A 68 -4.96 4.53 20.94
CA CYS A 68 -4.46 3.91 19.70
C CYS A 68 -3.22 3.02 19.98
N PRO A 69 -3.17 1.75 19.52
CA PRO A 69 -2.05 0.87 19.82
C PRO A 69 -0.77 1.33 19.13
N ILE A 70 0.34 1.10 19.82
CA ILE A 70 1.69 1.43 19.34
C ILE A 70 2.06 0.41 18.26
N ARG A 71 2.43 0.91 17.08
CA ARG A 71 3.07 0.07 16.05
C ARG A 71 4.58 0.22 16.10
N GLN A 72 5.28 -0.89 15.89
CA GLN A 72 6.73 -0.94 15.89
C GLN A 72 7.24 -1.13 14.46
N PHE A 73 8.19 -0.27 14.07
CA PHE A 73 8.85 -0.34 12.78
C PHE A 73 10.35 -0.50 12.97
N MET A 74 10.96 -1.44 12.28
CA MET A 74 12.41 -1.52 12.15
C MET A 74 12.87 -0.57 11.05
N VAL A 75 13.83 0.29 11.35
CA VAL A 75 14.28 1.34 10.44
C VAL A 75 15.76 1.17 10.10
N ILE A 76 16.06 1.28 8.80
CA ILE A 76 17.42 1.28 8.27
C ILE A 76 17.64 2.63 7.59
N LEU A 77 18.70 3.32 8.01
CA LEU A 77 19.15 4.56 7.39
C LEU A 77 20.46 4.32 6.65
N GLU A 78 20.49 4.68 5.38
CA GLU A 78 21.69 4.61 4.55
C GLU A 78 22.08 6.02 4.09
N TYR A 79 23.31 6.44 4.40
CA TYR A 79 23.82 7.71 3.89
C TYR A 79 24.19 7.56 2.42
N GLN A 80 23.56 8.37 1.57
CA GLN A 80 23.86 8.40 0.15
C GLN A 80 24.62 9.69 -0.19
N GLU A 81 25.85 9.53 -0.65
CA GLU A 81 26.60 10.63 -1.25
C GLU A 81 25.98 10.96 -2.60
N SER A 82 25.71 12.24 -2.81
CA SER A 82 25.15 12.72 -4.05
C SER A 82 26.10 12.47 -5.21
N ARG A 83 25.63 11.71 -6.20
CA ARG A 83 26.37 11.43 -7.44
C ARG A 83 26.15 12.47 -8.55
N PHE A 84 25.17 13.37 -8.38
CA PHE A 84 24.71 14.29 -9.42
C PHE A 84 24.61 15.76 -8.96
N GLY A 85 25.45 16.17 -8.01
CA GLY A 85 25.50 17.58 -7.56
C GLY A 85 24.33 18.02 -6.67
N MET A 86 23.41 17.11 -6.34
CA MET A 86 22.42 17.30 -5.27
C MET A 86 23.08 17.34 -3.89
N LEU A 87 22.37 17.81 -2.87
CA LEU A 87 22.84 17.72 -1.47
C LEU A 87 22.81 16.27 -1.01
N PRO A 88 23.72 15.79 -0.14
CA PRO A 88 23.65 14.43 0.41
C PRO A 88 22.32 14.18 1.15
N TRP A 89 21.78 12.96 1.06
CA TRP A 89 20.54 12.57 1.74
C TRP A 89 20.67 11.21 2.43
N TRP A 90 19.70 10.93 3.30
CA TRP A 90 19.54 9.63 3.93
C TRP A 90 18.42 8.89 3.20
N LEU A 91 18.68 7.64 2.80
CA LEU A 91 17.65 6.73 2.34
C LEU A 91 17.09 6.00 3.57
N THR A 92 15.78 6.08 3.77
CA THR A 92 15.07 5.43 4.87
C THR A 92 14.33 4.21 4.33
N ARG A 93 14.61 3.04 4.89
CA ARG A 93 13.83 1.81 4.67
C ARG A 93 13.20 1.39 5.99
N TYR A 94 11.98 0.86 5.95
CA TYR A 94 11.29 0.39 7.15
C TYR A 94 10.62 -0.96 6.93
N PHE A 95 10.50 -1.73 8.01
CA PHE A 95 9.87 -3.05 8.06
C PHE A 95 8.94 -3.08 9.27
N GLU A 96 7.85 -3.86 9.23
CA GLU A 96 7.12 -4.12 10.47
C GLU A 96 8.02 -4.92 11.41
N ALA A 97 8.00 -4.55 12.69
CA ALA A 97 8.76 -5.23 13.71
C ALA A 97 7.81 -6.04 14.59
N GLU A 98 8.11 -7.33 14.76
CA GLU A 98 7.43 -8.20 15.70
C GLU A 98 8.47 -8.96 16.51
N HIS A 99 8.37 -8.92 17.85
CA HIS A 99 9.32 -9.59 18.75
C HIS A 99 10.80 -9.26 18.43
N ASP A 100 11.10 -7.99 18.16
CA ASP A 100 12.41 -7.48 17.74
C ASP A 100 12.99 -8.12 16.47
N LYS A 101 12.14 -8.75 15.64
CA LYS A 101 12.51 -9.28 14.34
C LYS A 101 11.83 -8.48 13.24
N ARG A 102 12.52 -8.35 12.11
CA ARG A 102 11.90 -7.87 10.87
C ARG A 102 10.85 -8.89 10.49
N LEU A 103 9.59 -8.49 10.49
CA LEU A 103 8.62 -9.22 9.70
C LEU A 103 9.01 -9.05 8.23
N SER A 104 8.89 -10.14 7.49
CA SER A 104 8.98 -10.12 6.04
C SER A 104 7.77 -9.35 5.50
N THR A 105 7.77 -8.02 5.59
CA THR A 105 6.75 -7.20 4.96
C THR A 105 7.00 -7.11 3.46
N PHE A 106 5.97 -7.52 2.72
CA PHE A 106 5.62 -7.33 1.30
C PHE A 106 6.76 -7.14 0.29
N PRO A 107 6.88 -8.00 -0.74
CA PRO A 107 7.76 -7.72 -1.85
C PRO A 107 7.18 -6.54 -2.63
N GLU A 108 7.82 -5.36 -2.53
CA GLU A 108 7.65 -4.28 -3.51
C GLU A 108 8.38 -4.65 -4.82
N GLU A 109 8.06 -5.79 -5.41
CA GLU A 109 8.49 -6.14 -6.76
C GLU A 109 7.30 -5.95 -7.71
N GLY A 110 7.40 -4.98 -8.62
CA GLY A 110 6.38 -4.69 -9.64
C GLY A 110 5.86 -3.25 -9.61
N GLY A 111 5.48 -2.72 -10.78
CA GLY A 111 4.92 -1.37 -10.90
C GLY A 111 3.53 -1.26 -10.25
N PHE A 112 3.08 -0.04 -9.94
CA PHE A 112 1.75 0.22 -9.36
C PHE A 112 0.62 -0.47 -10.14
N PHE A 113 0.74 -0.55 -11.47
CA PHE A 113 -0.24 -1.19 -12.36
C PHE A 113 0.08 -2.66 -12.69
N ASP A 114 1.06 -3.30 -12.07
CA ASP A 114 1.32 -4.72 -12.31
C ASP A 114 0.20 -5.57 -11.66
N PRO A 115 -0.68 -6.24 -12.43
CA PRO A 115 -1.78 -7.04 -11.89
C PRO A 115 -1.30 -8.25 -11.07
N TYR A 116 -0.04 -8.66 -11.25
CA TYR A 116 0.55 -9.85 -10.64
C TYR A 116 1.55 -9.51 -9.54
N ALA A 117 1.80 -8.23 -9.27
CA ALA A 117 2.70 -7.84 -8.19
C ALA A 117 2.16 -8.38 -6.85
N PRO A 118 3.01 -9.04 -6.05
CA PRO A 118 2.62 -9.64 -4.78
C PRO A 118 2.26 -8.53 -3.78
N ARG A 119 0.96 -8.26 -3.63
CA ARG A 119 0.44 -7.24 -2.72
C ARG A 119 -0.33 -7.88 -1.57
N SER A 120 -0.30 -7.23 -0.41
CA SER A 120 -1.13 -7.64 0.71
C SER A 120 -2.61 -7.54 0.36
N PRO A 121 -3.48 -8.42 0.89
CA PRO A 121 -4.93 -8.27 0.76
C PRO A 121 -5.44 -6.88 1.18
N TYR A 122 -4.74 -6.23 2.12
CA TYR A 122 -5.05 -4.87 2.57
C TYR A 122 -4.71 -3.80 1.52
N ILE A 123 -3.54 -3.88 0.88
CA ILE A 123 -3.14 -2.97 -0.20
C ILE A 123 -4.07 -3.15 -1.39
N LEU A 124 -4.41 -4.40 -1.72
CA LEU A 124 -5.38 -4.74 -2.77
C LEU A 124 -6.75 -4.11 -2.51
N ALA A 125 -7.26 -4.22 -1.27
CA ALA A 125 -8.50 -3.58 -0.87
C ALA A 125 -8.44 -2.04 -0.95
N LYS A 126 -7.29 -1.43 -0.58
CA LYS A 126 -7.09 0.03 -0.70
C LYS A 126 -7.04 0.51 -2.14
N ILE A 127 -6.33 -0.21 -3.01
CA ILE A 127 -6.28 0.10 -4.44
C ILE A 127 -7.70 0.03 -5.02
N LYS A 128 -8.43 -1.05 -4.73
CA LYS A 128 -9.83 -1.21 -5.13
C LYS A 128 -10.70 -0.04 -4.68
N ALA A 129 -10.66 0.29 -3.38
CA ALA A 129 -11.47 1.38 -2.82
C ALA A 129 -11.12 2.75 -3.42
N SER A 130 -9.83 3.01 -3.68
CA SER A 130 -9.39 4.25 -4.32
C SER A 130 -9.93 4.38 -5.75
N ILE A 131 -9.88 3.30 -6.54
CA ILE A 131 -10.41 3.28 -7.91
C ILE A 131 -11.94 3.43 -7.89
N GLU A 132 -12.63 2.78 -6.96
CA GLU A 132 -14.08 2.91 -6.81
C GLU A 132 -14.51 4.33 -6.41
N GLN A 133 -13.70 5.02 -5.60
CA GLN A 133 -13.98 6.39 -5.17
C GLN A 133 -13.66 7.44 -6.25
N HIS A 134 -12.60 7.20 -7.00
CA HIS A 134 -12.08 8.12 -8.01
C HIS A 134 -11.77 7.38 -9.32
N PRO A 135 -12.80 6.87 -10.02
CA PRO A 135 -12.58 6.07 -11.21
C PRO A 135 -11.98 6.93 -12.31
N CYS A 136 -10.83 6.50 -12.82
CA CYS A 136 -10.18 7.13 -13.96
C CYS A 136 -10.26 6.24 -15.19
N LEU A 137 -10.82 6.74 -16.28
CA LEU A 137 -11.06 5.93 -17.49
C LEU A 137 -9.77 5.35 -18.09
N TRP A 138 -8.66 6.08 -18.05
CA TRP A 138 -7.39 5.55 -18.56
C TRP A 138 -6.85 4.40 -17.70
N GLU A 139 -7.04 4.46 -16.37
CA GLU A 139 -6.64 3.38 -15.45
C GLU A 139 -7.51 2.15 -15.68
N LEU A 140 -8.82 2.35 -15.83
CA LEU A 140 -9.76 1.27 -16.13
C LEU A 140 -9.46 0.63 -17.50
N GLN A 141 -9.06 1.42 -18.51
CA GLN A 141 -8.65 0.90 -19.81
C GLN A 141 -7.38 0.03 -19.69
N GLU A 142 -6.35 0.49 -18.99
CA GLU A 142 -5.13 -0.33 -18.81
C GLU A 142 -5.44 -1.63 -18.06
N MET A 143 -6.30 -1.58 -17.03
CA MET A 143 -6.72 -2.77 -16.31
C MET A 143 -7.52 -3.72 -17.23
N TRP A 144 -8.43 -3.18 -18.04
CA TRP A 144 -9.24 -3.95 -18.99
C TRP A 144 -8.38 -4.66 -20.03
N ASP A 145 -7.38 -3.97 -20.59
CA ASP A 145 -6.46 -4.55 -21.57
C ASP A 145 -5.67 -5.72 -20.95
N LYS A 146 -5.28 -5.63 -19.68
CA LYS A 146 -4.61 -6.73 -18.97
C LYS A 146 -5.57 -7.87 -18.64
N PHE A 147 -6.81 -7.55 -18.30
CA PHE A 147 -7.84 -8.54 -18.05
C PHE A 147 -8.11 -9.41 -19.29
N SER A 148 -8.11 -8.82 -20.49
CA SER A 148 -8.32 -9.55 -21.75
C SER A 148 -7.27 -10.66 -22.01
N ASN A 149 -6.10 -10.55 -21.38
CA ASN A 149 -5.01 -11.53 -21.47
C ASN A 149 -4.99 -12.54 -20.30
N THR A 150 -5.96 -12.48 -19.38
CA THR A 150 -6.02 -13.35 -18.21
C THR A 150 -6.70 -14.69 -18.58
N PRO A 151 -6.07 -15.85 -18.31
CA PRO A 151 -6.68 -17.16 -18.61
C PRO A 151 -7.96 -17.40 -17.82
N ILE A 152 -8.96 -17.99 -18.47
CA ILE A 152 -10.29 -18.28 -17.91
C ILE A 152 -10.59 -19.78 -18.14
N ASN A 153 -11.14 -20.45 -17.11
CA ASN A 153 -11.50 -21.86 -17.16
C ASN A 153 -12.88 -22.09 -17.84
N ASN A 154 -13.33 -23.35 -17.89
CA ASN A 154 -14.64 -23.70 -18.50
C ASN A 154 -15.86 -23.23 -17.69
N ASP A 155 -15.66 -22.83 -16.43
CA ASP A 155 -16.71 -22.34 -15.53
C ASP A 155 -16.79 -20.80 -15.53
N ASP A 156 -16.12 -20.15 -16.49
CA ASP A 156 -16.04 -18.69 -16.64
C ASP A 156 -15.35 -17.98 -15.46
N GLU A 157 -14.41 -18.65 -14.79
CA GLU A 157 -13.62 -18.11 -13.69
C GLU A 157 -12.16 -17.86 -14.10
N ILE A 158 -11.52 -16.85 -13.52
CA ILE A 158 -10.10 -16.57 -13.76
C ILE A 158 -9.21 -17.66 -13.16
N GLU A 159 -8.24 -18.15 -13.91
CA GLU A 159 -7.35 -19.24 -13.45
C GLU A 159 -6.20 -18.75 -12.56
N LYS A 160 -5.95 -17.44 -12.53
CA LYS A 160 -4.86 -16.81 -11.78
C LYS A 160 -5.37 -15.55 -11.09
N PRO A 161 -4.76 -15.15 -9.95
CA PRO A 161 -5.07 -13.87 -9.33
C PRO A 161 -4.85 -12.72 -10.31
N PHE A 162 -5.74 -11.75 -10.26
CA PHE A 162 -5.71 -10.57 -11.13
C PHE A 162 -6.01 -9.34 -10.28
N TYR A 163 -5.03 -8.44 -10.10
CA TYR A 163 -5.13 -7.31 -9.17
C TYR A 163 -5.62 -7.75 -7.78
N PHE A 164 -6.85 -7.37 -7.41
CA PHE A 164 -7.47 -7.64 -6.12
C PHE A 164 -8.52 -8.76 -6.16
N TRP A 165 -8.60 -9.50 -7.28
CA TRP A 165 -9.43 -10.69 -7.45
C TRP A 165 -8.59 -11.97 -7.34
N GLU A 166 -9.13 -12.96 -6.63
CA GLU A 166 -8.49 -14.27 -6.46
C GLU A 166 -8.79 -15.21 -7.64
N ALA A 167 -7.90 -16.17 -7.88
CA ALA A 167 -8.19 -17.26 -8.82
C ALA A 167 -9.50 -17.97 -8.42
N GLY A 168 -10.35 -18.28 -9.39
CA GLY A 168 -11.72 -18.77 -9.17
C GLY A 168 -12.78 -17.66 -9.14
N THR A 169 -12.40 -16.39 -9.23
CA THR A 169 -13.40 -15.30 -9.35
C THR A 169 -14.07 -15.36 -10.73
N SER A 170 -15.40 -15.27 -10.76
CA SER A 170 -16.15 -15.23 -12.01
C SER A 170 -15.81 -13.98 -12.84
N ARG A 171 -15.55 -14.16 -14.14
CA ARG A 171 -15.30 -13.04 -15.07
C ARG A 171 -16.47 -12.05 -15.11
N PHE A 172 -17.69 -12.52 -14.90
CA PHE A 172 -18.88 -11.67 -14.90
C PHE A 172 -18.91 -10.72 -13.71
N GLU A 173 -18.40 -11.14 -12.55
CA GLU A 173 -18.24 -10.26 -11.40
C GLU A 173 -17.28 -9.10 -11.72
N ILE A 174 -16.16 -9.44 -12.38
CA ILE A 174 -15.15 -8.46 -12.81
C ILE A 174 -15.77 -7.49 -13.84
N TRP A 175 -16.50 -8.00 -14.83
CA TRP A 175 -17.21 -7.18 -15.82
C TRP A 175 -18.20 -6.21 -15.18
N HIS A 176 -19.04 -6.70 -14.27
CA HIS A 176 -20.00 -5.85 -13.54
C HIS A 176 -19.32 -4.78 -12.70
N TRP A 177 -18.13 -5.08 -12.16
CA TRP A 177 -17.35 -4.08 -11.44
C TRP A 177 -16.86 -2.95 -12.35
N PHE A 178 -16.33 -3.26 -13.54
CA PHE A 178 -15.95 -2.22 -14.51
C PHE A 178 -17.16 -1.41 -14.98
N ASP A 179 -18.26 -2.08 -15.31
CA ASP A 179 -19.47 -1.43 -15.82
C ASP A 179 -20.03 -0.39 -14.84
N LYS A 180 -19.96 -0.67 -13.54
CA LYS A 180 -20.37 0.27 -12.48
C LYS A 180 -19.50 1.53 -12.41
N LEU A 181 -18.24 1.44 -12.80
CA LEU A 181 -17.26 2.53 -12.71
C LEU A 181 -17.15 3.35 -13.99
N CYS A 182 -17.61 2.81 -15.12
CA CYS A 182 -17.69 3.50 -16.40
C CYS A 182 -18.92 4.43 -16.45
N PRO A 183 -18.77 5.75 -16.65
CA PRO A 183 -19.88 6.70 -16.73
C PRO A 183 -20.96 6.36 -17.77
N ASN A 184 -20.59 5.78 -18.92
CA ASN A 184 -21.49 5.38 -20.00
C ASN A 184 -21.65 3.85 -20.10
N GLY A 185 -21.16 3.12 -19.11
CA GLY A 185 -21.08 1.65 -19.12
C GLY A 185 -19.85 1.13 -19.85
N LEU A 186 -19.45 -0.10 -19.50
CA LEU A 186 -18.25 -0.78 -19.96
C LEU A 186 -18.19 -0.86 -21.51
N ALA A 187 -19.32 -1.18 -22.14
CA ALA A 187 -19.40 -1.40 -23.58
C ALA A 187 -19.07 -0.14 -24.38
N VAL A 188 -19.54 1.03 -23.92
CA VAL A 188 -19.30 2.31 -24.60
C VAL A 188 -17.91 2.83 -24.25
N ASP A 189 -17.55 2.83 -22.97
CA ASP A 189 -16.34 3.51 -22.49
C ASP A 189 -15.05 2.72 -22.75
N LEU A 190 -15.08 1.38 -22.70
CA LEU A 190 -13.87 0.54 -22.81
C LEU A 190 -13.87 -0.42 -24.01
N MET A 191 -15.04 -0.74 -24.57
CA MET A 191 -15.16 -1.64 -25.74
C MET A 191 -15.43 -0.91 -27.06
N GLY A 192 -15.70 0.41 -27.01
CA GLY A 192 -15.93 1.23 -28.20
C GLY A 192 -17.26 0.98 -28.91
N GLU A 193 -18.27 0.42 -28.23
CA GLU A 193 -19.62 0.31 -28.78
C GLU A 193 -20.28 1.68 -28.88
N THR A 194 -21.08 1.89 -29.94
CA THR A 194 -21.88 3.10 -30.06
C THR A 194 -23.07 3.05 -29.10
N PRO A 195 -23.36 4.14 -28.35
CA PRO A 195 -24.52 4.17 -27.46
C PRO A 195 -25.79 3.85 -28.27
N LYS A 196 -26.61 2.92 -27.77
CA LYS A 196 -27.94 2.71 -28.34
C LYS A 196 -28.78 3.94 -27.99
N ASN A 197 -28.88 4.87 -28.94
CA ASN A 197 -29.82 5.99 -28.86
C ASN A 197 -31.23 5.40 -28.66
N SER A 198 -31.77 5.53 -27.44
CA SER A 198 -33.16 5.25 -27.09
C SER A 198 -34.07 6.39 -27.50
#